data_AF-A0A357Y9A3-F1
#
_entry.id   AF-A0A357Y9A3-F1
#
_cell.length_a   1.000
_cell.length_b   1.000
_cell.length_c   1.000
_cell.angle_alpha   90.00
_cell.angle_beta   90.00
_cell.angle_gamma   90.00
#
_symmetry.space_group_name_H-M   'P 1'
#
loop_
_entity.id
_entity.type
_entity.pdbx_description
1 polymer ?
#
loop_
_entity_poly.entity_id
_entity_poly.type
_entity_poly.pdbx_seq_one_letter_code
_entity_poly.pdbx_strand_id
1 'polypeptide(L)'
;MVKKFFAGWLLVFLVRLIPFRPANIEPVLTAQMPFSKRYGAAAGFCFAFANMVIYDLFTSGIGVWTWVTAFAYGLLGILAALFFKNRESSALNYSLFAVGGTILYDALTGLTIGPIFFGQPFMAALIGQIPFTARHLLGNTIFAALISPALYRWVAANPKSVTTPKAALEICPQN
;
A
#
# COMPACT_ATOMS: atom_id res chain seq x y z
N MET A 1 5.66 -16.35 -6.04
CA MET A 1 4.97 -15.09 -6.39
C MET A 1 3.81 -14.83 -5.44
N VAL A 2 2.75 -15.65 -5.49
CA VAL A 2 1.56 -15.56 -4.61
C VAL A 2 1.90 -15.59 -3.12
N LYS A 3 2.84 -16.45 -2.69
CA LYS A 3 3.26 -16.55 -1.27
C LYS A 3 3.76 -15.22 -0.68
N LYS A 4 4.55 -14.43 -1.43
CA LYS A 4 5.06 -13.14 -0.96
C LYS A 4 3.97 -12.08 -0.91
N PHE A 5 3.06 -12.09 -1.89
CA PHE A 5 1.88 -11.23 -1.87
C PHE A 5 1.03 -11.47 -0.63
N PHE A 6 0.65 -12.72 -0.38
CA PHE A 6 -0.15 -13.07 0.78
C PHE A 6 0.57 -12.79 2.09
N ALA A 7 1.86 -13.10 2.20
CA ALA A 7 2.64 -12.80 3.40
C ALA A 7 2.71 -11.29 3.70
N GLY A 8 2.94 -10.45 2.68
CA GLY A 8 2.93 -8.99 2.87
C GLY A 8 1.55 -8.44 3.19
N TRP A 9 0.51 -8.98 2.56
CA TRP A 9 -0.88 -8.63 2.86
C TRP A 9 -1.25 -8.98 4.30
N LEU A 10 -0.92 -10.20 4.73
CA LEU A 10 -1.19 -10.70 6.08
C LEU A 10 -0.40 -9.89 7.11
N LEU A 11 0.87 -9.56 6.86
CA LEU A 11 1.66 -8.72 7.76
C LEU A 11 1.00 -7.35 7.97
N VAL A 12 0.59 -6.68 6.90
CA VAL A 12 -0.13 -5.41 6.97
C VAL A 12 -1.43 -5.56 7.76
N PHE A 13 -2.20 -6.60 7.46
CA PHE A 13 -3.45 -6.90 8.16
C PHE A 13 -3.23 -7.09 9.66
N LEU A 14 -2.23 -7.89 10.06
CA LEU A 14 -1.90 -8.14 11.46
C LEU A 14 -1.38 -6.90 12.18
N VAL A 15 -0.57 -6.06 11.53
CA VAL A 15 -0.14 -4.77 12.11
C VAL A 15 -1.34 -3.86 12.35
N ARG A 16 -2.33 -3.90 11.47
CA ARG A 16 -3.61 -3.20 11.67
C ARG A 16 -4.47 -3.86 12.74
N LEU A 17 -4.19 -5.04 13.28
CA LEU A 17 -4.91 -5.55 14.44
C LEU A 17 -4.28 -5.10 15.78
N ILE A 18 -3.14 -4.41 15.75
CA ILE A 18 -2.49 -3.93 16.97
C ILE A 18 -3.36 -2.83 17.61
N PRO A 19 -3.76 -3.00 18.90
CA PRO A 19 -4.56 -2.02 19.61
C PRO A 19 -3.74 -0.75 19.89
N PHE A 20 -4.43 0.38 20.05
CA PHE A 20 -3.84 1.70 20.37
C PHE A 20 -2.80 2.22 19.37
N ARG A 21 -2.78 1.71 18.14
CA ARG A 21 -1.97 2.33 17.08
C ARG A 21 -2.49 3.75 16.80
N PRO A 22 -1.60 4.70 16.45
CA PRO A 22 -2.04 6.03 16.04
C PRO A 22 -2.98 5.94 14.83
N ALA A 23 -4.13 6.59 14.93
CA ALA A 23 -5.08 6.65 13.83
C ALA A 23 -4.41 7.20 12.56
N ASN A 24 -4.65 6.55 11.43
CA ASN A 24 -4.13 6.94 10.10
C ASN A 24 -2.61 6.91 9.96
N ILE A 25 -1.91 6.16 10.81
CA ILE A 25 -0.52 5.76 10.58
C ILE A 25 -0.54 4.25 10.32
N GLU A 26 -0.81 3.86 9.08
CA GLU A 26 -1.02 2.47 8.70
C GLU A 26 -0.12 2.04 7.53
N PRO A 27 0.40 0.80 7.54
CA PRO A 27 1.33 0.34 6.51
C PRO A 27 0.65 -0.02 5.18
N VAL A 28 -0.65 0.26 5.00
CA VAL A 28 -1.40 -0.13 3.79
C VAL A 28 -0.85 0.57 2.55
N LEU A 29 -0.73 1.90 2.56
CA LEU A 29 -0.18 2.65 1.43
C LEU A 29 1.29 2.27 1.17
N THR A 30 2.07 2.14 2.24
CA THR A 30 3.48 1.72 2.19
C THR A 30 3.67 0.38 1.50
N ALA A 31 2.83 -0.60 1.83
CA ALA A 31 2.94 -1.94 1.27
C ALA A 31 2.28 -2.05 -0.11
N GLN A 32 1.13 -1.40 -0.32
CA GLN A 32 0.42 -1.54 -1.59
C GLN A 32 1.27 -1.03 -2.76
N MET A 33 2.02 0.06 -2.62
CA MET A 33 2.82 0.63 -3.72
C MET A 33 3.80 -0.36 -4.36
N PRO A 34 4.72 -1.03 -3.62
CA PRO A 34 5.62 -2.01 -4.20
C PRO A 34 4.89 -3.25 -4.75
N PHE A 35 3.78 -3.67 -4.14
CA PHE A 35 2.95 -4.76 -4.67
C PHE A 35 2.25 -4.38 -5.98
N SER A 36 1.64 -3.20 -6.05
CA SER A 36 1.06 -2.62 -7.27
C SER A 36 2.09 -2.54 -8.39
N LYS A 37 3.30 -2.07 -8.08
CA LYS A 37 4.38 -1.99 -9.07
C LYS A 37 4.77 -3.37 -9.59
N ARG A 38 4.91 -4.36 -8.71
CA ARG A 38 5.41 -5.69 -9.09
C ARG A 38 4.36 -6.57 -9.77
N TYR A 39 3.10 -6.45 -9.36
CA TYR A 39 2.01 -7.35 -9.76
C TYR A 39 0.88 -6.66 -10.54
N GLY A 40 0.96 -5.34 -10.72
CA GLY A 40 0.02 -4.57 -11.54
C GLY A 40 -1.17 -4.02 -10.77
N ALA A 41 -2.03 -3.30 -11.50
CA ALA A 41 -3.14 -2.53 -10.95
C ALA A 41 -4.16 -3.39 -10.19
N ALA A 42 -4.57 -4.53 -10.74
CA ALA A 42 -5.53 -5.42 -10.10
C ALA A 42 -5.02 -5.96 -8.75
N ALA A 43 -3.74 -6.33 -8.69
CA ALA A 43 -3.12 -6.78 -7.44
C ALA A 43 -3.05 -5.65 -6.41
N GLY A 44 -2.71 -4.43 -6.83
CA GLY A 44 -2.74 -3.23 -6.00
C GLY A 44 -4.12 -2.93 -5.42
N PHE A 45 -5.14 -2.95 -6.29
CA PHE A 45 -6.53 -2.74 -5.91
C PHE A 45 -6.97 -3.77 -4.87
N CYS A 46 -6.84 -5.06 -5.19
CA CYS A 46 -7.27 -6.15 -4.32
C CYS A 46 -6.50 -6.17 -3.00
N PHE A 47 -5.20 -5.82 -3.01
CA PHE A 47 -4.40 -5.73 -1.79
C PHE A 47 -5.06 -4.81 -0.77
N ALA A 48 -5.32 -3.57 -1.17
CA ALA A 48 -5.84 -2.55 -0.28
C ALA A 48 -7.33 -2.75 0.03
N PHE A 49 -8.13 -3.04 -1.01
CA PHE A 49 -9.57 -3.26 -0.89
C PHE A 49 -9.88 -4.40 0.09
N ALA A 50 -9.25 -5.57 -0.08
CA ALA A 50 -9.48 -6.70 0.80
C ALA A 50 -8.96 -6.41 2.23
N ASN A 51 -7.86 -5.68 2.36
CA ASN A 51 -7.36 -5.31 3.68
C ASN A 51 -8.37 -4.43 4.42
N MET A 52 -8.99 -3.45 3.74
CA MET A 52 -10.01 -2.57 4.32
C MET A 52 -11.27 -3.35 4.72
N VAL A 53 -11.86 -4.09 3.77
CA VAL A 53 -13.11 -4.83 4.00
C VAL A 53 -12.96 -5.86 5.12
N ILE A 54 -11.88 -6.65 5.09
CA ILE A 54 -11.67 -7.70 6.10
C ILE A 54 -11.33 -7.05 7.45
N TYR A 55 -10.55 -5.97 7.47
CA TYR A 55 -10.24 -5.29 8.74
C TYR A 55 -11.50 -4.78 9.45
N ASP A 56 -12.38 -4.12 8.71
CA ASP A 56 -13.64 -3.60 9.25
C ASP A 56 -14.55 -4.75 9.71
N LEU A 57 -14.62 -5.85 8.94
CA LEU A 57 -15.37 -7.05 9.32
C LEU A 57 -14.97 -7.58 10.71
N PHE A 58 -13.68 -7.56 11.03
CA PHE A 58 -13.15 -8.06 12.31
C PHE A 58 -13.15 -7.05 13.45
N THR A 59 -13.39 -5.77 13.19
CA THR A 59 -13.22 -4.70 14.19
C THR A 59 -14.49 -3.90 14.43
N SER A 60 -14.92 -3.09 13.46
CA SER A 60 -16.05 -2.17 13.60
C SER A 60 -17.36 -2.68 12.98
N GLY A 61 -17.31 -3.79 12.25
CA GLY A 61 -18.39 -4.25 11.37
C GLY A 61 -18.37 -3.55 10.00
N ILE A 62 -19.10 -4.12 9.04
CA ILE A 62 -19.21 -3.58 7.67
C ILE A 62 -20.26 -2.47 7.65
N GLY A 63 -19.87 -1.30 7.14
CA GLY A 63 -20.77 -0.16 6.93
C GLY A 63 -20.50 0.55 5.61
N VAL A 64 -21.25 1.63 5.36
CA VAL A 64 -21.04 2.47 4.16
C VAL A 64 -19.59 2.98 4.09
N TRP A 65 -19.01 3.33 5.23
CA TRP A 65 -17.64 3.83 5.29
C TRP A 65 -16.60 2.77 4.88
N THR A 66 -16.86 1.49 5.13
CA THR A 66 -16.02 0.38 4.66
C THR A 66 -15.88 0.41 3.14
N TRP A 67 -16.99 0.61 2.43
CA TRP A 67 -16.96 0.67 0.96
C TRP A 67 -16.24 1.92 0.47
N VAL A 68 -16.53 3.08 1.05
CA VAL A 68 -15.85 4.34 0.71
C VAL A 68 -14.33 4.19 0.83
N THR A 69 -13.86 3.71 1.98
CA THR A 69 -12.43 3.57 2.24
C THR A 69 -11.78 2.45 1.43
N ALA A 70 -12.44 1.30 1.28
CA ALA A 70 -11.93 0.18 0.48
C ALA A 70 -11.77 0.54 -0.99
N PHE A 71 -12.75 1.22 -1.60
CA PHE A 71 -12.64 1.69 -2.98
C PHE A 71 -11.60 2.80 -3.12
N ALA A 72 -11.57 3.79 -2.22
CA ALA A 72 -10.57 4.87 -2.28
C ALA A 72 -9.13 4.33 -2.19
N TYR A 73 -8.86 3.42 -1.26
CA TYR A 73 -7.55 2.76 -1.17
C TYR A 73 -7.29 1.82 -2.35
N GLY A 74 -8.29 1.07 -2.81
CA GLY A 74 -8.16 0.21 -3.98
C GLY A 74 -7.75 1.02 -5.22
N LEU A 75 -8.37 2.17 -5.45
CA LEU A 75 -8.02 3.09 -6.53
C LEU A 75 -6.62 3.67 -6.37
N LEU A 76 -6.17 3.99 -5.14
CA LEU A 76 -4.76 4.34 -4.91
C LEU A 76 -3.81 3.21 -5.31
N GLY A 77 -4.20 1.95 -5.10
CA GLY A 77 -3.46 0.77 -5.57
C GLY A 77 -3.31 0.75 -7.09
N ILE A 78 -4.36 1.11 -7.83
CA ILE A 78 -4.32 1.27 -9.30
C ILE A 78 -3.41 2.43 -9.69
N LEU A 79 -3.59 3.60 -9.07
CA LEU A 79 -2.76 4.78 -9.35
C LEU A 79 -1.28 4.51 -9.08
N ALA A 80 -0.96 3.72 -8.05
CA ALA A 80 0.41 3.32 -7.77
C ALA A 80 0.98 2.47 -8.92
N ALA A 81 0.22 1.49 -9.43
CA ALA A 81 0.67 0.68 -10.57
C ALA A 81 0.95 1.54 -11.80
N LEU A 82 0.11 2.55 -12.07
CA LEU A 82 0.30 3.49 -13.18
C LEU A 82 1.52 4.40 -12.95
N PHE A 83 1.63 5.01 -11.77
CA PHE A 83 2.72 5.91 -11.41
C PHE A 83 4.09 5.21 -11.49
N PHE A 84 4.18 3.98 -11.00
CA PHE A 84 5.44 3.24 -10.93
C PHE A 84 5.78 2.43 -12.18
N LYS A 85 4.92 2.39 -13.21
CA LYS A 85 5.12 1.59 -14.43
C LYS A 85 6.48 1.85 -15.09
N ASN A 86 6.87 3.11 -15.17
CA ASN A 86 8.12 3.57 -15.81
C ASN A 86 9.03 4.36 -14.85
N ARG A 87 8.82 4.23 -13.54
CA ARG A 87 9.63 4.93 -12.52
C ARG A 87 10.42 3.91 -11.73
N GLU A 88 11.56 4.32 -11.17
CA GLU A 88 12.36 3.46 -10.30
C GLU A 88 11.71 3.23 -8.93
N SER A 89 12.08 2.13 -8.26
CA SER A 89 11.64 1.81 -6.89
C SER A 89 12.54 2.49 -5.87
N SER A 90 12.56 3.82 -5.89
CA SER A 90 13.38 4.64 -5.00
C SER A 90 12.57 5.24 -3.86
N ALA A 91 13.24 5.55 -2.75
CA ALA A 91 12.61 6.21 -1.59
C ALA A 91 11.88 7.50 -2.01
N LEU A 92 12.51 8.32 -2.88
CA LEU A 92 11.92 9.55 -3.39
C LEU A 92 10.61 9.30 -4.15
N ASN A 93 10.58 8.35 -5.09
CA ASN A 93 9.35 8.08 -5.85
C ASN A 93 8.23 7.53 -4.95
N TYR A 94 8.56 6.69 -3.97
CA TYR A 94 7.60 6.23 -2.97
C TYR A 94 7.07 7.37 -2.10
N SER A 95 7.93 8.27 -1.62
CA SER A 95 7.52 9.45 -0.86
C SER A 95 6.64 10.39 -1.68
N LEU A 96 7.01 10.67 -2.94
CA LEU A 96 6.22 11.54 -3.82
C LEU A 96 4.81 10.97 -4.04
N PHE A 97 4.71 9.66 -4.30
CA PHE A 97 3.40 9.02 -4.42
C PHE A 97 2.65 9.04 -3.09
N ALA A 98 3.32 8.78 -1.97
CA ALA A 98 2.69 8.78 -0.66
C ALA A 98 2.10 10.14 -0.30
N VAL A 99 2.83 11.24 -0.55
CA VAL A 99 2.34 12.61 -0.34
C VAL A 99 1.11 12.89 -1.21
N GLY A 100 1.22 12.69 -2.52
CA GLY A 100 0.11 12.98 -3.45
C GLY A 100 -1.10 12.09 -3.21
N GLY A 101 -0.89 10.79 -2.98
CA GLY A 101 -1.93 9.81 -2.69
C GLY A 101 -2.64 10.08 -1.37
N THR A 102 -1.92 10.52 -0.34
CA THR A 102 -2.53 10.89 0.96
C THR A 102 -3.41 12.12 0.81
N ILE A 103 -2.91 13.18 0.16
CA ILE A 103 -3.70 14.41 -0.06
C ILE A 103 -4.96 14.09 -0.88
N LEU A 104 -4.82 13.30 -1.94
CA LEU A 104 -5.95 12.89 -2.78
C LEU A 104 -6.99 12.09 -1.97
N TYR A 105 -6.53 11.10 -1.19
CA TYR A 105 -7.40 10.28 -0.37
C TYR A 105 -8.16 11.11 0.67
N ASP A 106 -7.45 11.97 1.38
CA ASP A 106 -8.01 12.81 2.45
C ASP A 106 -8.96 13.88 1.90
N ALA A 107 -8.67 14.46 0.73
CA ALA A 107 -9.58 15.40 0.07
C ALA A 107 -10.86 14.70 -0.39
N LEU A 108 -10.74 13.50 -0.98
CA LEU A 108 -11.89 12.73 -1.45
C LEU A 108 -12.75 12.25 -0.27
N THR A 109 -12.14 11.70 0.77
CA THR A 109 -12.87 11.09 1.88
C THR A 109 -13.29 12.12 2.92
N GLY A 110 -12.34 12.90 3.44
CA GLY A 110 -12.54 13.81 4.57
C GLY A 110 -13.10 15.19 4.21
N LEU A 111 -12.85 15.71 3.00
CA LEU A 111 -13.37 17.01 2.57
C LEU A 111 -14.58 16.93 1.63
N THR A 112 -14.87 15.75 1.09
CA THR A 112 -15.95 15.55 0.12
C THR A 112 -16.98 14.54 0.62
N ILE A 113 -16.66 13.24 0.61
CA ILE A 113 -17.63 12.18 0.89
C ILE A 113 -18.15 12.27 2.33
N GLY A 114 -17.26 12.44 3.32
CA GLY A 114 -17.64 12.59 4.72
C GLY A 114 -18.63 13.74 4.95
N PRO A 115 -18.28 14.99 4.60
CA PRO A 115 -19.18 16.12 4.77
C PRO A 115 -20.54 15.96 4.09
N ILE A 116 -20.58 15.39 2.89
CA ILE A 116 -21.83 15.13 2.17
C ILE A 116 -22.69 14.09 2.91
N PHE A 117 -22.09 12.98 3.34
CA PHE A 117 -22.83 11.89 3.99
C PHE A 117 -23.29 12.22 5.42
N PHE A 118 -22.53 13.03 6.14
CA PHE A 118 -22.80 13.36 7.55
C PHE A 118 -23.38 14.77 7.76
N GLY A 119 -23.62 15.52 6.68
CA GLY A 119 -24.14 16.90 6.76
C GLY A 119 -23.20 17.86 7.51
N GLN A 120 -21.90 17.57 7.54
CA GLN A 120 -20.93 18.38 8.27
C GLN A 120 -20.63 19.67 7.49
N PRO A 121 -20.64 20.86 8.13
CA PRO A 121 -20.24 22.10 7.47
C PRO A 121 -18.81 21.99 6.93
N PHE A 122 -18.60 22.42 5.68
CA PHE A 122 -17.30 22.30 4.99
C PHE A 122 -16.14 22.90 5.81
N MET A 123 -16.33 24.10 6.40
CA MET A 123 -15.29 24.74 7.20
C MET A 123 -14.92 23.94 8.45
N ALA A 124 -15.89 23.28 9.09
CA ALA A 124 -15.60 22.41 10.23
C ALA A 124 -14.83 21.16 9.79
N ALA A 125 -15.19 20.56 8.64
CA ALA A 125 -14.47 19.44 8.05
C ALA A 125 -13.03 19.83 7.69
N LEU A 126 -12.84 20.98 7.05
CA LEU A 126 -11.53 21.49 6.66
C LEU A 126 -10.60 21.69 7.87
N ILE A 127 -11.09 22.34 8.92
CA ILE A 127 -10.30 22.58 10.15
C ILE A 127 -9.93 21.25 10.82
N GLY A 128 -10.86 20.30 10.90
CA GLY A 128 -10.59 18.96 11.44
C GLY A 128 -9.63 18.14 10.58
N GLN A 129 -9.67 18.34 9.26
CA GLN A 129 -8.87 17.60 8.30
C GLN A 129 -7.40 18.00 8.34
N ILE A 130 -7.06 19.27 8.60
CA ILE A 130 -5.66 19.73 8.64
C ILE A 130 -4.78 18.87 9.58
N PRO A 131 -5.09 18.72 10.89
CA PRO A 131 -4.28 17.90 11.78
C PRO A 131 -4.38 16.40 11.46
N PHE A 132 -5.49 15.95 10.88
CA PHE A 132 -5.64 14.57 10.41
C PHE A 132 -4.67 14.27 9.27
N THR A 133 -4.68 15.10 8.23
CA THR A 133 -3.84 14.97 7.04
C THR A 133 -2.37 15.16 7.36
N ALA A 134 -2.02 16.06 8.29
CA ALA A 134 -0.64 16.21 8.74
C ALA A 134 -0.09 14.90 9.34
N ARG A 135 -0.86 14.22 10.19
CA ARG A 135 -0.48 12.91 10.74
C ARG A 135 -0.42 11.82 9.68
N HIS A 136 -1.39 11.80 8.77
CA HIS A 136 -1.46 10.82 7.69
C HIS A 136 -0.26 10.97 6.75
N LEU A 137 0.09 12.21 6.39
CA LEU A 137 1.27 12.53 5.58
C LEU A 137 2.56 12.13 6.27
N LEU A 138 2.72 12.44 7.56
CA LEU A 138 3.90 12.08 8.33
C LEU A 138 4.12 10.57 8.32
N GLY A 139 3.09 9.80 8.68
CA GLY A 139 3.15 8.33 8.72
C GLY A 139 3.44 7.73 7.34
N ASN A 140 2.62 8.09 6.34
CA ASN A 140 2.73 7.52 5.00
C ASN A 140 4.05 7.87 4.33
N THR A 141 4.54 9.11 4.47
CA THR A 141 5.77 9.55 3.81
C THR A 141 7.00 8.91 4.44
N ILE A 142 7.07 8.84 5.78
CA ILE A 142 8.20 8.19 6.48
C ILE A 142 8.24 6.71 6.14
N PHE A 143 7.11 6.01 6.26
CA PHE A 143 7.07 4.58 5.94
C PHE A 143 7.33 4.32 4.46
N ALA A 144 6.82 5.15 3.56
CA ALA A 144 7.11 5.06 2.13
C ALA A 144 8.60 5.20 1.83
N ALA A 145 9.27 6.19 2.43
CA ALA A 145 10.69 6.42 2.23
C ALA A 145 11.55 5.25 2.73
N LEU A 146 11.24 4.75 3.93
CA LEU A 146 12.09 3.79 4.64
C LEU A 146 11.78 2.33 4.30
N ILE A 147 10.50 1.98 4.18
CA ILE A 147 10.04 0.58 4.11
C ILE A 147 9.75 0.16 2.68
N SER A 148 9.10 1.00 1.86
CA SER A 148 8.68 0.59 0.50
C SER A 148 9.83 0.16 -0.42
N PRO A 149 11.03 0.78 -0.44
CA PRO A 149 12.16 0.30 -1.23
C PRO A 149 12.64 -1.09 -0.78
N ALA A 150 12.74 -1.31 0.53
CA ALA A 150 13.15 -2.59 1.10
C ALA A 150 12.12 -3.67 0.80
N LEU A 151 10.84 -3.35 0.95
CA LEU A 151 9.75 -4.25 0.63
C LEU A 151 9.74 -4.59 -0.86
N TYR A 152 9.94 -3.61 -1.76
CA TYR A 152 10.05 -3.89 -3.19
C TYR A 152 11.19 -4.86 -3.50
N ARG A 153 12.39 -4.67 -2.92
CA ARG A 153 13.50 -5.61 -3.09
C ARG A 153 13.12 -7.02 -2.66
N TRP A 154 12.45 -7.16 -1.52
CA TRP A 154 11.96 -8.46 -1.05
C TRP A 154 10.92 -9.08 -1.98
N VAL A 155 9.93 -8.32 -2.45
CA VAL A 155 8.89 -8.82 -3.36
C VAL A 155 9.47 -9.14 -4.75
N ALA A 156 10.41 -8.33 -5.23
CA ALA A 156 11.04 -8.45 -6.55
C ALA A 156 12.14 -9.52 -6.61
N ALA A 157 12.78 -9.88 -5.49
CA ALA A 157 13.82 -10.89 -5.45
C ALA A 157 13.32 -12.25 -5.98
N ASN A 158 14.00 -12.78 -7.00
CA ASN A 158 13.77 -14.12 -7.55
C ASN A 158 14.45 -15.19 -6.65
N PRO A 159 13.77 -16.29 -6.30
CA PRO A 159 14.43 -17.42 -5.61
C PRO A 159 15.27 -18.32 -6.52
N LYS A 160 15.49 -17.96 -7.81
CA LYS A 160 16.28 -18.77 -8.75
C LYS A 160 17.57 -18.05 -9.15
N SER A 161 18.57 -18.11 -8.27
CA SER A 161 19.98 -18.04 -8.66
C SER A 161 20.80 -18.95 -7.74
N VAL A 162 20.39 -20.21 -7.64
CA VAL A 162 21.39 -21.27 -7.47
C VAL A 162 21.82 -21.59 -8.89
N THR A 163 22.84 -20.86 -9.37
CA THR A 163 23.64 -21.29 -10.49
C THR A 163 24.25 -22.63 -10.08
N THR A 164 23.69 -23.73 -10.58
CA THR A 164 24.48 -24.96 -10.71
C THR A 164 25.72 -24.57 -11.50
N PRO A 165 26.95 -24.78 -11.00
CA PRO A 165 28.14 -24.50 -11.78
C PRO A 165 28.07 -25.34 -13.04
N LYS A 166 27.94 -24.70 -14.20
CA LYS A 166 27.93 -25.35 -15.51
C LYS A 166 29.36 -25.78 -15.93
N ALA A 167 30.18 -26.19 -14.96
CA ALA A 167 31.61 -26.47 -15.10
C ALA A 167 31.99 -27.93 -14.77
N ALA A 168 31.01 -28.85 -14.70
CA ALA A 168 31.25 -30.25 -14.35
C ALA A 168 30.88 -31.27 -15.44
N LEU A 169 30.71 -30.84 -16.71
CA LEU A 169 30.33 -31.76 -17.81
C LEU A 169 31.25 -31.71 -19.05
N GLU A 170 32.38 -31.01 -19.01
CA GLU A 170 33.37 -31.02 -20.10
C GLU A 170 34.73 -31.54 -19.63
N ILE A 171 34.78 -32.74 -19.04
CA ILE A 171 36.04 -33.50 -18.96
C ILE A 171 35.73 -35.00 -19.13
N CYS A 172 35.52 -35.44 -20.36
CA CYS A 172 35.84 -36.80 -20.74
C CYS A 172 36.11 -36.84 -22.26
N PRO A 173 37.38 -36.90 -22.70
CA PRO A 173 37.68 -37.14 -24.10
C PRO A 173 37.29 -38.58 -24.44
N GLN A 174 36.42 -38.74 -25.44
CA GLN A 174 36.15 -40.04 -26.06
C GLN A 174 37.34 -40.35 -26.97
N ASN A 175 38.20 -41.27 -26.52
CA ASN A 175 39.12 -42.00 -27.39
C ASN A 175 38.37 -43.13 -28.09
#